data_AF-A0A0M5J3L5-F1
#
_entry.id   AF-A0A0M5J3L5-F1
#
_cell.length_a   1.000
_cell.length_b   1.000
_cell.length_c   1.000
_cell.angle_alpha   90.00
_cell.angle_beta   90.00
_cell.angle_gamma   90.00
#
_symmetry.space_group_name_H-M   'P 1'
#
loop_
_entity.id
_entity.type
_entity.pdbx_description
1 polymer ?
#
loop_
_entity_poly.entity_id
_entity_poly.type
_entity_poly.pdbx_seq_one_letter_code
_entity_poly.pdbx_strand_id
1 'polypeptide(L)'
;MSRHRYNNVQMRSVTSGLLQHQKQQQLDMGQPENEQQQRLPVWPSERIGPGGSGAFHTAKVEYSKETAELLKLLMKESKMSMLMRKQINESLAKGEPLPLPKPPRPNTSNDPDKETLAILDRARKAKRKNLRQIEASGAYNSTYYRPRADNRQSTEKAKAQLQHTMAGIDLPDPAIKPLRRSREDLLDQIQERAEWLAEMESLGHGQKYQAEIRDQISERLHRIRALETKIKMKAAGGYRFVD
;
A
#
# COMPACT_ATOMS: atom_id res chain seq x y z
N MET A 1 29.60 12.81 -7.01
CA MET A 1 29.92 11.37 -7.15
C MET A 1 30.03 10.79 -5.75
N SER A 2 29.01 10.09 -5.25
CA SER A 2 29.00 9.52 -3.89
C SER A 2 28.65 8.03 -3.97
N ARG A 3 29.63 7.18 -3.64
CA ARG A 3 29.55 5.72 -3.74
C ARG A 3 28.92 5.17 -2.45
N HIS A 4 27.69 4.67 -2.55
CA HIS A 4 27.07 3.91 -1.47
C HIS A 4 27.68 2.51 -1.43
N ARG A 5 28.34 2.17 -0.31
CA ARG A 5 28.87 0.83 -0.03
C ARG A 5 27.74 -0.01 0.56
N TYR A 6 27.44 -1.15 -0.06
CA TYR A 6 26.57 -2.15 0.55
C TYR A 6 27.40 -3.05 1.48
N ASN A 7 26.92 -3.21 2.72
CA ASN A 7 27.42 -4.20 3.67
C ASN A 7 26.81 -5.56 3.36
N ASN A 8 27.65 -6.55 3.05
CA ASN A 8 27.25 -7.96 2.95
C ASN A 8 27.41 -8.62 4.33
N VAL A 9 26.30 -9.01 4.95
CA VAL A 9 26.31 -9.87 6.14
C VAL A 9 26.24 -11.33 5.66
N GLN A 10 27.34 -12.05 5.78
CA GLN A 10 27.41 -13.50 5.56
C GLN A 10 26.78 -14.23 6.75
N MET A 11 25.61 -14.84 6.55
CA MET A 11 25.04 -15.79 7.51
C MET A 11 25.72 -17.15 7.30
N ARG A 12 26.58 -17.55 8.24
CA ARG A 12 27.05 -18.94 8.36
C ARG A 12 25.96 -19.73 9.09
N SER A 13 25.28 -20.64 8.40
CA SER A 13 24.47 -21.67 9.06
C SER A 13 25.26 -22.97 9.17
N VAL A 14 25.46 -23.36 10.42
CA VAL A 14 26.00 -24.63 10.88
C VAL A 14 24.90 -25.69 10.74
N THR A 15 25.11 -26.71 9.92
CA THR A 15 24.39 -28.00 10.05
C THR A 15 25.35 -29.14 9.76
N SER A 16 26.06 -29.52 10.81
CA SER A 16 26.75 -30.80 10.96
C SER A 16 25.73 -31.90 11.26
N GLY A 17 25.88 -33.04 10.59
CA GLY A 17 25.67 -34.36 11.21
C GLY A 17 24.23 -34.84 11.33
N LEU A 18 23.63 -35.28 10.23
CA LEU A 18 22.55 -36.27 10.31
C LEU A 18 22.43 -37.09 9.01
N LEU A 19 23.52 -37.68 8.52
CA LEU A 19 23.45 -38.57 7.35
C LEU A 19 24.53 -39.66 7.38
N GLN A 20 24.63 -40.38 8.51
CA GLN A 20 25.41 -41.61 8.62
C GLN A 20 24.67 -42.61 9.50
N HIS A 21 23.54 -43.12 9.01
CA HIS A 21 22.93 -44.33 9.57
C HIS A 21 22.10 -45.07 8.53
N GLN A 22 22.72 -45.42 7.40
CA GLN A 22 22.23 -46.48 6.52
C GLN A 22 23.33 -46.91 5.54
N LYS A 23 24.46 -47.38 6.08
CA LYS A 23 25.49 -48.05 5.28
C LYS A 23 26.18 -49.11 6.11
N GLN A 24 25.50 -50.22 6.35
CA GLN A 24 26.12 -51.52 6.59
C GLN A 24 25.04 -52.61 6.60
N GLN A 25 25.38 -53.77 6.02
CA GLN A 25 24.54 -54.92 5.61
C GLN A 25 24.06 -54.75 4.16
N GLN A 26 24.56 -55.44 3.12
CA GLN A 26 25.16 -56.79 3.01
C GLN A 26 26.16 -56.87 1.81
N LEU A 27 27.28 -57.59 2.05
CA LEU A 27 28.00 -58.62 1.25
C LEU A 27 28.12 -58.42 -0.27
N ASP A 28 29.31 -58.20 -0.84
CA ASP A 28 30.43 -59.12 -1.12
C ASP A 28 30.10 -60.24 -2.13
N MET A 29 30.79 -60.20 -3.28
CA MET A 29 31.41 -61.31 -4.05
C MET A 29 31.68 -60.89 -5.51
N GLY A 30 32.96 -60.95 -5.93
CA GLY A 30 33.35 -61.26 -7.31
C GLY A 30 33.97 -60.15 -8.18
N GLN A 31 35.30 -60.15 -8.29
CA GLN A 31 36.08 -59.69 -9.46
C GLN A 31 36.74 -60.95 -10.09
N PRO A 32 37.02 -61.01 -11.41
CA PRO A 32 38.14 -60.25 -11.99
C PRO A 32 38.00 -59.72 -13.44
N GLU A 33 38.72 -58.61 -13.66
CA GLU A 33 39.52 -58.16 -14.82
C GLU A 33 39.16 -58.63 -16.25
N ASN A 34 38.95 -57.69 -17.19
CA ASN A 34 40.00 -57.01 -17.98
C ASN A 34 39.39 -56.14 -19.10
N GLU A 35 40.25 -55.27 -19.64
CA GLU A 35 40.16 -54.53 -20.92
C GLU A 35 39.66 -53.08 -20.90
N GLN A 36 40.65 -52.22 -21.16
CA GLN A 36 40.55 -50.83 -21.55
C GLN A 36 39.66 -50.70 -22.79
N GLN A 37 38.46 -50.17 -22.61
CA GLN A 37 37.69 -49.56 -23.70
C GLN A 37 37.37 -48.11 -23.33
N GLN A 38 37.70 -47.25 -24.28
CA GLN A 38 37.68 -45.80 -24.22
C GLN A 38 36.34 -45.29 -23.66
N ARG A 39 36.39 -44.63 -22.49
CA ARG A 39 35.18 -44.07 -21.86
C ARG A 39 34.68 -42.86 -22.66
N LEU A 40 33.69 -43.09 -23.51
CA LEU A 40 32.80 -42.02 -23.95
C LEU A 40 32.05 -41.48 -22.73
N PRO A 41 31.79 -40.16 -22.64
CA PRO A 41 31.02 -39.61 -21.53
C PRO A 41 29.62 -40.24 -21.55
N VAL A 42 29.36 -41.11 -20.58
CA VAL A 42 28.06 -41.74 -20.38
C VAL A 42 27.14 -40.67 -19.83
N TRP A 43 26.12 -40.33 -20.61
CA TRP A 43 24.96 -39.62 -20.12
C TRP A 43 24.29 -40.43 -19.02
N PRO A 44 23.87 -39.84 -17.87
CA PRO A 44 23.84 -38.41 -17.48
C PRO A 44 25.03 -37.97 -16.58
N SER A 45 25.33 -36.66 -16.51
CA SER A 45 26.43 -36.07 -15.71
C SER A 45 26.00 -35.59 -14.30
N GLU A 46 26.86 -35.78 -13.29
CA GLU A 46 26.62 -35.40 -11.88
C GLU A 46 26.46 -33.90 -11.62
N ARG A 47 26.85 -33.03 -12.56
CA ARG A 47 26.75 -31.57 -12.43
C ARG A 47 25.39 -30.98 -12.82
N ILE A 48 24.50 -31.81 -13.36
CA ILE A 48 23.12 -31.44 -13.70
C ILE A 48 22.24 -32.35 -12.85
N GLY A 49 21.52 -31.79 -11.87
CA GLY A 49 20.62 -32.56 -11.02
C GLY A 49 19.60 -33.35 -11.85
N PRO A 50 19.18 -34.55 -11.41
CA PRO A 50 18.23 -35.37 -12.16
C PRO A 50 16.87 -34.66 -12.25
N GLY A 51 16.62 -34.04 -13.42
CA GLY A 51 15.39 -33.29 -13.71
C GLY A 51 15.66 -32.11 -14.65
N GLY A 52 15.66 -32.38 -15.97
CA GLY A 52 16.05 -31.45 -17.06
C GLY A 52 15.47 -30.02 -16.95
N SER A 53 16.26 -28.95 -17.17
CA SER A 53 16.89 -28.48 -18.43
C SER A 53 16.19 -27.21 -18.94
N GLY A 54 16.57 -26.04 -18.40
CA GLY A 54 16.29 -24.71 -18.97
C GLY A 54 15.97 -23.62 -17.95
N ALA A 55 16.30 -22.35 -18.25
CA ALA A 55 16.00 -21.17 -17.43
C ALA A 55 14.50 -20.90 -17.18
N PHE A 56 13.62 -21.75 -17.71
CA PHE A 56 12.17 -21.64 -17.67
C PHE A 56 11.46 -22.91 -17.17
N HIS A 57 12.20 -23.94 -16.74
CA HIS A 57 11.63 -25.18 -16.22
C HIS A 57 11.97 -25.33 -14.73
N THR A 58 10.93 -25.47 -13.90
CA THR A 58 11.07 -25.76 -12.47
C THR A 58 11.28 -27.25 -12.24
N ALA A 59 12.06 -27.59 -11.22
CA ALA A 59 12.23 -28.98 -10.81
C ALA A 59 10.87 -29.55 -10.41
N LYS A 60 10.51 -30.72 -10.97
CA LYS A 60 9.28 -31.40 -10.61
C LYS A 60 9.45 -32.06 -9.25
N VAL A 61 8.49 -31.82 -8.36
CA VAL A 61 8.39 -32.39 -7.02
C VAL A 61 7.22 -33.36 -7.00
N GLU A 62 7.50 -34.63 -6.69
CA GLU A 62 6.46 -35.62 -6.47
C GLU A 62 5.95 -35.52 -5.03
N TYR A 63 4.69 -35.09 -4.87
CA TYR A 63 4.05 -35.07 -3.56
C TYR A 63 3.52 -36.46 -3.22
N SER A 64 3.84 -36.96 -2.02
CA SER A 64 3.18 -38.15 -1.48
C SER A 64 1.66 -37.92 -1.39
N LYS A 65 0.87 -38.99 -1.56
CA LYS A 65 -0.59 -38.94 -1.48
C LYS A 65 -1.06 -38.40 -0.12
N GLU A 66 -0.40 -38.80 0.95
CA GLU A 66 -0.66 -38.32 2.31
C GLU A 66 -0.43 -36.81 2.43
N THR A 67 0.67 -36.30 1.84
CA THR A 67 0.99 -34.87 1.83
C THR A 67 -0.02 -34.06 1.01
N ALA A 68 -0.47 -34.60 -0.12
CA ALA A 68 -1.48 -33.96 -0.94
C ALA A 68 -2.85 -33.89 -0.24
N GLU A 69 -3.23 -34.91 0.53
CA GLU A 69 -4.44 -34.91 1.34
C GLU A 69 -4.36 -33.92 2.50
N LEU A 70 -3.22 -33.87 3.20
CA LEU A 70 -2.95 -32.88 4.24
C LEU A 70 -3.06 -31.45 3.70
N LEU A 71 -2.44 -31.17 2.55
CA LEU A 71 -2.52 -29.85 1.91
C LEU A 71 -3.96 -29.46 1.56
N LYS A 72 -4.77 -30.42 1.07
CA LYS A 72 -6.20 -30.18 0.81
C LYS A 72 -6.98 -29.88 2.09
N LEU A 73 -6.67 -30.53 3.21
CA LEU A 73 -7.29 -30.25 4.51
C LEU A 73 -6.92 -28.83 4.97
N LEU A 74 -5.63 -28.48 4.94
CA LEU A 74 -5.13 -27.15 5.30
C LEU A 74 -5.71 -26.04 4.39
N MET A 75 -5.93 -26.33 3.11
CA MET A 75 -6.61 -25.40 2.19
C MET A 75 -8.09 -25.18 2.52
N LYS A 76 -8.77 -26.16 3.12
CA LYS A 76 -10.17 -26.05 3.58
C LYS A 76 -10.25 -25.28 4.89
N GLU A 77 -9.31 -25.52 5.80
CA GLU A 77 -9.27 -24.86 7.11
C GLU A 77 -8.73 -23.43 7.04
N SER A 78 -7.73 -23.17 6.18
CA SER A 78 -7.25 -21.82 5.94
C SER A 78 -8.25 -21.05 5.07
N LYS A 79 -8.69 -19.87 5.54
CA LYS A 79 -9.59 -18.95 4.81
C LYS A 79 -8.88 -18.28 3.62
N MET A 80 -8.24 -19.06 2.75
CA MET A 80 -7.43 -18.60 1.64
C MET A 80 -8.30 -18.06 0.48
N SER A 81 -7.72 -17.26 -0.43
CA SER A 81 -8.44 -16.82 -1.64
C SER A 81 -8.64 -17.97 -2.63
N MET A 82 -9.74 -17.95 -3.42
CA MET A 82 -9.99 -18.94 -4.48
C MET A 82 -8.84 -19.05 -5.48
N LEU A 83 -8.19 -17.92 -5.79
CA LEU A 83 -7.07 -17.88 -6.72
C LEU A 83 -5.85 -18.61 -6.16
N MET A 84 -5.57 -18.44 -4.86
CA MET A 84 -4.50 -19.18 -4.18
C MET A 84 -4.83 -20.68 -4.11
N ARG A 85 -6.09 -21.04 -3.85
CA ARG A 85 -6.50 -22.46 -3.86
C ARG A 85 -6.28 -23.11 -5.22
N LYS A 86 -6.64 -22.40 -6.29
CA LYS A 86 -6.42 -22.86 -7.67
C LYS A 86 -4.93 -23.06 -7.96
N GLN A 87 -4.08 -22.12 -7.55
CA GLN A 87 -2.62 -22.23 -7.73
C GLN A 87 -2.02 -23.44 -7.03
N ILE A 88 -2.41 -23.71 -5.77
CA ILE A 88 -1.91 -24.89 -5.04
C ILE A 88 -2.42 -26.19 -5.67
N ASN A 89 -3.68 -26.25 -6.11
CA ASN A 89 -4.20 -27.43 -6.79
C ASN A 89 -3.48 -27.70 -8.12
N GLU A 90 -3.17 -26.63 -8.87
CA GLU A 90 -2.38 -26.73 -10.10
C GLU A 90 -0.95 -27.21 -9.83
N SER A 91 -0.29 -26.73 -8.78
CA SER A 91 1.05 -27.18 -8.41
C SER A 91 1.05 -28.66 -7.97
N LEU A 92 0.02 -29.09 -7.23
CA LEU A 92 -0.17 -30.49 -6.85
C LEU A 92 -0.42 -31.41 -8.07
N ALA A 93 -1.17 -30.95 -9.06
CA ALA A 93 -1.48 -31.73 -10.26
C ALA A 93 -0.30 -31.82 -11.25
N LYS A 94 0.50 -30.75 -11.36
CA LYS A 94 1.66 -30.68 -12.27
C LYS A 94 2.95 -31.22 -11.66
N GLY A 95 2.95 -31.45 -10.34
CA GLY A 95 4.15 -31.77 -9.58
C GLY A 95 5.13 -30.58 -9.54
N GLU A 96 4.62 -29.35 -9.44
CA GLU A 96 5.46 -28.17 -9.26
C GLU A 96 5.62 -27.84 -7.77
N PRO A 97 6.74 -27.22 -7.35
CA PRO A 97 6.89 -26.78 -5.97
C PRO A 97 5.81 -25.76 -5.57
N LEU A 98 5.41 -25.77 -4.30
CA LEU A 98 4.43 -24.83 -3.75
C LEU A 98 4.84 -23.38 -4.00
N PRO A 99 3.89 -22.48 -4.33
CA PRO A 99 4.20 -21.08 -4.59
C PRO A 99 4.72 -20.38 -3.34
N LEU A 100 5.81 -19.63 -3.48
CA LEU A 100 6.35 -18.81 -2.39
C LEU A 100 5.34 -17.73 -1.98
N PRO A 101 5.23 -17.41 -0.66
CA PRO A 101 4.40 -16.32 -0.20
C PRO A 101 4.89 -15.02 -0.85
N LYS A 102 3.98 -14.33 -1.55
CA LYS A 102 4.30 -13.02 -2.11
C LYS A 102 4.60 -12.07 -0.94
N PRO A 103 5.68 -11.28 -1.00
CA PRO A 103 5.89 -10.26 0.01
C PRO A 103 4.64 -9.36 0.06
N PRO A 104 4.23 -8.87 1.25
CA PRO A 104 3.15 -7.91 1.34
C PRO A 104 3.46 -6.78 0.37
N ARG A 105 2.52 -6.47 -0.52
CA ARG A 105 2.72 -5.35 -1.44
C ARG A 105 2.92 -4.12 -0.55
N PRO A 106 4.04 -3.40 -0.65
CA PRO A 106 4.10 -2.08 -0.04
C PRO A 106 2.89 -1.29 -0.57
N ASN A 107 2.18 -0.57 0.29
CA ASN A 107 1.02 0.26 -0.05
C ASN A 107 1.46 1.42 -0.95
N THR A 108 1.81 1.08 -2.19
CA THR A 108 2.42 1.95 -3.17
C THR A 108 1.39 2.84 -3.87
N SER A 109 0.11 2.70 -3.55
CA SER A 109 -0.98 3.46 -4.15
C SER A 109 -1.24 4.80 -3.44
N ASN A 110 -0.81 4.94 -2.20
CA ASN A 110 -1.00 6.17 -1.40
C ASN A 110 0.35 6.76 -0.98
N ASP A 111 1.44 6.33 -1.62
CA ASP A 111 2.77 6.84 -1.32
C ASP A 111 2.95 8.16 -2.08
N PRO A 112 2.97 9.33 -1.40
CA PRO A 112 3.13 10.63 -2.05
C PRO A 112 4.44 10.69 -2.85
N ASP A 113 5.44 9.92 -2.44
CA ASP A 113 6.73 9.87 -3.12
C ASP A 113 6.61 9.19 -4.50
N LYS A 114 5.67 8.26 -4.68
CA LYS A 114 5.48 7.61 -5.98
C LYS A 114 4.77 8.49 -6.99
N GLU A 115 3.75 9.24 -6.58
CA GLU A 115 3.09 10.19 -7.47
C GLU A 115 4.05 11.31 -7.89
N THR A 116 4.84 11.83 -6.94
CA THR A 116 5.87 12.83 -7.23
C THR A 116 6.95 12.26 -8.15
N LEU A 117 7.43 11.03 -7.94
CA LEU A 117 8.36 10.36 -8.85
C LEU A 117 7.76 10.15 -10.25
N ALA A 118 6.47 9.83 -10.36
CA ALA A 118 5.79 9.68 -11.65
C ALA A 118 5.68 11.02 -12.41
N ILE A 119 5.41 12.12 -11.69
CA ILE A 119 5.41 13.48 -12.26
C ILE A 119 6.83 13.85 -12.73
N LEU A 120 7.85 13.59 -11.91
CA LEU A 120 9.25 13.84 -12.26
C LEU A 120 9.71 13.00 -13.45
N ASP A 121 9.30 11.74 -13.53
CA ASP A 121 9.59 10.87 -14.67
C ASP A 121 8.92 11.34 -15.96
N ARG A 122 7.66 11.82 -15.88
CA ARG A 122 6.97 12.43 -17.01
C ARG A 122 7.69 13.69 -17.48
N ALA A 123 8.10 14.55 -16.55
CA ALA A 123 8.87 15.74 -16.84
C ALA A 123 10.22 15.40 -17.47
N ARG A 124 10.94 14.41 -16.94
CA ARG A 124 12.23 13.94 -17.48
C ARG A 124 12.09 13.36 -18.89
N LYS A 125 10.96 12.70 -19.18
CA LYS A 125 10.65 12.12 -20.50
C LYS A 125 10.03 13.14 -21.47
N ALA A 126 9.66 14.33 -21.01
CA ALA A 126 9.13 15.40 -21.85
C ALA A 126 10.27 16.04 -22.66
N LYS A 127 10.52 15.50 -23.86
CA LYS A 127 11.42 16.10 -24.85
C LYS A 127 10.65 17.11 -25.72
N ARG A 128 11.28 18.23 -26.08
CA ARG A 128 10.74 19.15 -27.10
C ARG A 128 10.64 18.40 -28.43
N LYS A 129 9.47 18.47 -29.07
CA LYS A 129 9.24 17.90 -30.41
C LYS A 129 9.68 18.89 -31.47
N ASN A 130 10.27 18.41 -32.56
CA ASN A 130 10.57 19.24 -33.75
C ASN A 130 9.29 19.58 -34.51
N LEU A 131 9.30 20.65 -35.32
CA LEU A 131 8.15 21.08 -36.15
C LEU A 131 7.53 19.91 -36.93
N ARG A 132 8.34 19.15 -37.67
CA ARG A 132 7.91 17.98 -38.44
C ARG A 132 7.22 16.91 -37.59
N GLN A 133 7.62 16.73 -36.34
CA GLN A 133 6.98 15.79 -35.41
C GLN A 133 5.65 16.32 -34.88
N ILE A 134 5.51 17.64 -34.71
CA ILE A 134 4.27 18.29 -34.29
C ILE A 134 3.24 18.19 -35.41
N GLU A 135 3.64 18.50 -36.64
CA GLU A 135 2.81 18.36 -37.84
C GLU A 135 2.38 16.91 -38.06
N ALA A 136 3.32 15.95 -37.99
CA ALA A 136 3.01 14.52 -38.12
C ALA A 136 2.09 13.99 -37.01
N SER A 137 2.13 14.59 -35.81
CA SER A 137 1.21 14.24 -34.72
C SER A 137 -0.21 14.74 -34.92
N GLY A 138 -0.46 15.57 -35.94
CA GLY A 138 -1.78 16.14 -36.23
C GLY A 138 -2.23 17.18 -35.21
N ALA A 139 -1.32 17.77 -34.44
CA ALA A 139 -1.64 18.72 -33.38
C ALA A 139 -2.34 20.00 -33.89
N TYR A 140 -2.10 20.38 -35.15
CA TYR A 140 -2.73 21.51 -35.81
C TYR A 140 -4.09 21.18 -36.45
N ASN A 141 -4.44 19.90 -36.53
CA ASN A 141 -5.74 19.51 -37.08
C ASN A 141 -6.80 19.79 -36.01
N SER A 142 -7.66 20.78 -36.26
CA SER A 142 -8.79 21.06 -35.38
C SER A 142 -9.76 19.87 -35.42
N THR A 143 -9.91 19.19 -34.29
CA THR A 143 -10.89 18.11 -34.13
C THR A 143 -12.13 18.68 -33.44
N TYR A 144 -13.30 18.13 -33.79
CA TYR A 144 -14.52 18.45 -33.06
C TYR A 144 -14.32 18.10 -31.57
N TYR A 145 -14.65 19.04 -30.68
CA TYR A 145 -14.49 18.85 -29.25
C TYR A 145 -15.23 17.57 -28.80
N ARG A 146 -14.48 16.64 -28.21
CA ARG A 146 -15.04 15.48 -27.53
C ARG A 146 -14.72 15.61 -26.04
N PRO A 147 -15.72 15.57 -25.15
CA PRO A 147 -15.48 15.41 -23.73
C PRO A 147 -14.53 14.24 -23.51
N ARG A 148 -13.59 14.35 -22.56
CA ARG A 148 -12.76 13.21 -22.19
C ARG A 148 -13.70 12.07 -21.79
N ALA A 149 -13.46 10.89 -22.35
CA ALA A 149 -14.16 9.65 -21.96
C ALA A 149 -13.69 9.19 -20.58
N ASP A 150 -13.74 10.08 -19.59
CA ASP A 150 -13.62 9.69 -18.20
C ASP A 150 -14.98 9.07 -17.85
N ASN A 151 -15.01 7.77 -17.55
CA ASN A 151 -16.24 7.06 -17.13
C ASN A 151 -16.82 7.58 -15.80
N ARG A 152 -16.24 8.64 -15.27
CA ARG A 152 -16.68 9.33 -14.06
C ARG A 152 -17.81 10.29 -14.45
N GLN A 153 -19.05 9.82 -14.28
CA GLN A 153 -20.21 10.70 -14.35
C GLN A 153 -19.98 11.92 -13.44
N SER A 154 -20.36 13.11 -13.91
CA SER A 154 -20.25 14.31 -13.08
C SER A 154 -21.06 14.09 -11.80
N THR A 155 -20.37 14.16 -10.67
CA THR A 155 -21.01 14.03 -9.36
C THR A 155 -22.05 15.13 -9.20
N GLU A 156 -23.15 14.87 -8.50
CA GLU A 156 -24.21 15.87 -8.28
C GLU A 156 -23.67 17.18 -7.68
N LYS A 157 -22.64 17.07 -6.83
CA LYS A 157 -21.87 18.22 -6.30
C LYS A 157 -21.25 19.09 -7.39
N ALA A 158 -20.67 18.47 -8.42
CA ALA A 158 -20.05 19.19 -9.54
C ALA A 158 -21.11 19.88 -10.42
N LYS A 159 -22.29 19.27 -10.58
CA LYS A 159 -23.41 19.91 -11.28
C LYS A 159 -23.96 21.11 -10.50
N ALA A 160 -24.16 20.95 -9.19
CA ALA A 160 -24.59 22.05 -8.32
C ALA A 160 -23.58 23.21 -8.33
N GLN A 161 -22.27 22.90 -8.23
CA GLN A 161 -21.23 23.90 -8.33
C GLN A 161 -21.29 24.65 -9.67
N LEU A 162 -21.40 23.93 -10.80
CA LEU A 162 -21.55 24.54 -12.11
C LEU A 162 -22.81 25.42 -12.20
N GLN A 163 -23.93 24.95 -11.67
CA GLN A 163 -25.18 25.72 -11.63
C GLN A 163 -25.01 27.03 -10.87
N HIS A 164 -24.36 27.00 -9.71
CA HIS A 164 -24.08 28.21 -8.94
C HIS A 164 -23.14 29.16 -9.69
N THR A 165 -22.07 28.64 -10.29
CA THR A 165 -21.14 29.45 -11.09
C THR A 165 -21.85 30.10 -12.28
N MET A 166 -22.71 29.37 -13.00
CA MET A 166 -23.50 29.91 -14.11
C MET A 166 -24.54 30.94 -13.67
N ALA A 167 -25.06 30.81 -12.44
CA ALA A 167 -25.94 31.80 -11.82
C ALA A 167 -25.19 33.04 -11.30
N GLY A 168 -23.85 33.08 -11.42
CA GLY A 168 -23.02 34.16 -10.89
C GLY A 168 -22.89 34.15 -9.35
N ILE A 169 -23.20 33.02 -8.72
CA ILE A 169 -23.08 32.84 -7.27
C ILE A 169 -21.72 32.17 -7.00
N ASP A 170 -20.78 32.94 -6.47
CA ASP A 170 -19.48 32.42 -6.05
C ASP A 170 -19.63 31.66 -4.73
N LEU A 171 -19.65 30.33 -4.82
CA LEU A 171 -19.52 29.48 -3.63
C LEU A 171 -18.08 29.54 -3.11
N PRO A 172 -17.89 29.65 -1.79
CA PRO A 172 -16.56 29.51 -1.22
C PRO A 172 -16.01 28.12 -1.57
N ASP A 173 -14.74 28.07 -1.98
CA ASP A 173 -14.08 26.82 -2.38
C ASP A 173 -14.18 25.81 -1.22
N PRO A 174 -14.75 24.61 -1.44
CA PRO A 174 -14.89 23.60 -0.39
C PRO A 174 -13.54 23.15 0.18
N ALA A 175 -12.41 23.40 -0.50
CA ALA A 175 -11.08 23.15 0.03
C ALA A 175 -10.67 24.15 1.13
N ILE A 176 -11.24 25.36 1.14
CA ILE A 176 -10.99 26.38 2.16
C ILE A 176 -11.78 25.99 3.41
N LYS A 177 -11.08 25.38 4.37
CA LYS A 177 -11.66 25.10 5.69
C LYS A 177 -11.98 26.44 6.37
N PRO A 178 -13.15 26.58 7.01
CA PRO A 178 -13.47 27.80 7.75
C PRO A 178 -12.37 28.06 8.79
N LEU A 179 -11.96 29.32 8.91
CA LEU A 179 -10.94 29.72 9.86
C LEU A 179 -11.37 29.26 11.26
N ARG A 180 -10.55 28.39 11.87
CA ARG A 180 -10.80 27.95 13.24
C ARG A 180 -10.61 29.16 14.14
N ARG A 181 -11.65 29.51 14.90
CA ARG A 181 -11.62 30.63 15.85
C ARG A 181 -10.40 30.50 16.76
N SER A 182 -9.74 31.62 17.00
CA SER A 182 -8.58 31.68 17.85
C SER A 182 -8.96 31.44 19.32
N ARG A 183 -7.97 31.23 20.18
CA ARG A 183 -8.21 31.17 21.63
C ARG A 183 -8.74 32.51 22.15
N GLU A 184 -8.19 33.61 21.65
CA GLU A 184 -8.57 34.98 22.03
C GLU A 184 -10.04 35.24 21.69
N ASP A 185 -10.47 34.92 20.46
CA ASP A 185 -11.86 35.11 20.01
C ASP A 185 -12.88 34.34 20.87
N LEU A 186 -12.47 33.22 21.47
CA LEU A 186 -13.32 32.41 22.35
C LEU A 186 -13.40 33.00 23.76
N LEU A 187 -12.34 33.63 24.25
CA LEU A 187 -12.33 34.33 25.54
C LEU A 187 -13.20 35.58 25.45
N ASP A 188 -13.06 36.35 24.38
CA ASP A 188 -13.88 37.55 24.15
C ASP A 188 -15.37 37.21 24.12
N GLN A 189 -15.75 36.12 23.43
CA GLN A 189 -17.13 35.65 23.42
C GLN A 189 -17.63 35.15 24.78
N ILE A 190 -16.77 34.59 25.63
CA ILE A 190 -17.16 34.20 26.99
C ILE A 190 -17.44 35.46 27.81
N GLN A 191 -16.58 36.46 27.69
CA GLN A 191 -16.73 37.72 28.39
C GLN A 191 -17.99 38.48 27.94
N GLU A 192 -18.22 38.60 26.63
CA GLU A 192 -19.45 39.19 26.07
C GLU A 192 -20.71 38.51 26.63
N ARG A 193 -20.70 37.17 26.76
CA ARG A 193 -21.85 36.41 27.28
C ARG A 193 -22.03 36.57 28.78
N ALA A 194 -20.94 36.69 29.53
CA ALA A 194 -20.99 36.97 30.96
C ALA A 194 -21.52 38.39 31.24
N GLU A 195 -21.04 39.37 30.47
CA GLU A 195 -21.50 40.76 30.54
C GLU A 195 -22.98 40.88 30.16
N TRP A 196 -23.39 40.24 29.06
CA TRP A 196 -24.80 40.22 28.66
C TRP A 196 -25.71 39.57 29.70
N LEU A 197 -25.26 38.51 30.38
CA LEU A 197 -26.03 37.91 31.47
C LEU A 197 -26.18 38.88 32.65
N ALA A 198 -25.11 39.60 33.01
CA ALA A 198 -25.15 40.62 34.05
C ALA A 198 -26.11 41.77 33.69
N GLU A 199 -26.12 42.20 32.43
CA GLU A 199 -27.11 43.16 31.91
C GLU A 199 -28.53 42.63 32.04
N MET A 200 -28.79 41.38 31.63
CA MET A 200 -30.13 40.78 31.75
C MET A 200 -30.57 40.55 33.19
N GLU A 201 -29.63 40.27 34.11
CA GLU A 201 -29.90 40.21 35.55
C GLU A 201 -30.30 41.58 36.11
N SER A 202 -29.63 42.65 35.68
CA SER A 202 -29.98 44.02 36.08
C SER A 202 -31.39 44.42 35.61
N LEU A 203 -31.83 43.89 34.46
CA LEU A 203 -33.17 44.08 33.91
C LEU A 203 -34.21 43.12 34.52
N GLY A 204 -33.81 42.21 35.42
CA GLY A 204 -34.70 41.23 36.06
C GLY A 204 -35.04 40.00 35.20
N HIS A 205 -34.46 39.87 34.00
CA HIS A 205 -34.69 38.75 33.08
C HIS A 205 -33.59 37.67 33.10
N GLY A 206 -32.60 37.78 33.99
CA GLY A 206 -31.46 36.86 34.06
C GLY A 206 -31.85 35.38 34.19
N GLN A 207 -32.84 35.06 35.02
CA GLN A 207 -33.31 33.68 35.24
C GLN A 207 -33.75 32.96 33.96
N LYS A 208 -34.27 33.70 32.97
CA LYS A 208 -34.73 33.13 31.70
C LYS A 208 -33.58 32.64 30.83
N TYR A 209 -32.45 33.35 30.85
CA TYR A 209 -31.33 33.11 29.93
C TYR A 209 -30.10 32.49 30.61
N GLN A 210 -30.10 32.40 31.95
CA GLN A 210 -28.99 31.87 32.73
C GLN A 210 -28.54 30.47 32.28
N ALA A 211 -29.50 29.57 32.02
CA ALA A 211 -29.20 28.22 31.56
C ALA A 211 -28.54 28.21 30.17
N GLU A 212 -29.12 28.93 29.21
CA GLU A 212 -28.60 29.01 27.84
C GLU A 212 -27.20 29.63 27.79
N ILE A 213 -26.98 30.73 28.54
CA ILE A 213 -25.68 31.38 28.60
C ILE A 213 -24.64 30.49 29.27
N ARG A 214 -25.00 29.77 30.33
CA ARG A 214 -24.12 28.80 30.98
C ARG A 214 -23.69 27.71 30.01
N ASP A 215 -24.62 27.19 29.21
CA ASP A 215 -24.31 26.18 28.18
C ASP A 215 -23.37 26.75 27.11
N GLN A 216 -23.65 27.97 26.62
CA GLN A 216 -22.81 28.67 25.65
C GLN A 216 -21.37 28.93 26.16
N ILE A 217 -21.22 29.33 27.42
CA ILE A 217 -19.92 29.51 28.08
C ILE A 217 -19.21 28.17 28.22
N SER A 218 -19.92 27.13 28.65
CA SER A 218 -19.34 25.79 28.80
C SER A 218 -18.81 25.24 27.48
N GLU A 219 -19.56 25.40 26.38
CA GLU A 219 -19.17 24.96 25.04
C GLU A 219 -17.87 25.65 24.60
N ARG A 220 -17.75 26.96 24.82
CA ARG A 220 -16.55 27.75 24.48
C ARG A 220 -15.35 27.35 25.33
N LEU A 221 -15.54 27.11 26.64
CA LEU A 221 -14.49 26.57 27.51
C LEU A 221 -14.00 25.19 27.04
N HIS A 222 -14.90 24.30 26.62
CA HIS A 222 -14.52 23.01 26.06
C HIS A 222 -13.70 23.16 24.77
N ARG A 223 -14.06 24.10 23.88
CA ARG A 223 -13.29 24.42 22.67
C ARG A 223 -11.89 24.95 23.02
N ILE A 224 -11.77 25.85 24.00
CA ILE A 224 -10.47 26.35 24.48
C ILE A 224 -9.61 25.20 24.99
N ARG A 225 -10.15 24.32 25.86
CA ARG A 225 -9.42 23.15 26.35
C ARG A 225 -8.94 22.24 25.21
N ALA A 226 -9.78 22.01 24.20
CA ALA A 226 -9.40 21.22 23.02
C ALA A 226 -8.27 21.85 22.20
N LEU A 227 -8.24 23.19 22.10
CA LEU A 227 -7.12 23.90 21.48
C LEU A 227 -5.85 23.77 22.33
N GLU A 228 -5.94 23.93 23.65
CA GLU A 228 -4.80 23.80 24.56
C GLU A 228 -4.21 22.39 24.55
N THR A 229 -5.05 21.34 24.58
CA THR A 229 -4.57 19.95 24.47
C THR A 229 -3.88 19.73 23.14
N LYS A 230 -4.43 20.24 22.04
CA LYS A 230 -3.80 20.16 20.71
C LYS A 230 -2.45 20.89 20.67
N ILE A 231 -2.34 22.06 21.29
CA ILE A 231 -1.07 22.82 21.39
C ILE A 231 -0.05 22.02 22.21
N LYS A 232 -0.45 21.48 23.36
CA LYS A 232 0.42 20.64 24.22
C LYS A 232 0.90 19.39 23.48
N MET A 233 0.00 18.70 22.77
CA MET A 233 0.35 17.51 21.98
C MET A 233 1.31 17.85 20.84
N LYS A 234 1.11 18.99 20.16
CA LYS A 234 2.02 19.48 19.13
C LYS A 234 3.40 19.82 19.70
N ALA A 235 3.45 20.48 20.86
CA ALA A 235 4.70 20.81 21.55
C ALA A 235 5.46 19.56 22.02
N ALA A 236 4.75 18.51 22.44
CA ALA A 236 5.34 17.23 22.84
C ALA A 236 5.76 16.32 21.66
N GLY A 237 5.63 16.77 20.40
CA GLY A 237 6.01 16.00 19.21
C GLY A 237 5.07 14.84 18.86
N GLY A 238 3.93 14.72 19.55
CA GLY A 238 2.95 13.66 19.34
C GLY A 238 2.01 13.97 18.17
N TYR A 239 2.46 13.73 16.93
CA TYR A 239 1.58 13.71 15.77
C TYR A 239 0.68 12.47 15.81
N ARG A 240 -0.54 12.62 16.31
CA ARG A 240 -1.63 11.69 15.98
C ARG A 240 -2.42 12.30 14.82
N PHE A 241 -2.07 11.88 13.62
CA PHE A 241 -2.98 11.99 12.49
C PHE A 241 -4.16 11.06 12.79
N VAL A 242 -5.29 11.66 13.16
CA VAL A 242 -6.59 11.03 13.01
C VAL A 242 -7.36 12.00 12.13
N ASP A 243 -7.60 11.55 10.90
CA ASP A 243 -8.43 12.23 9.91
C ASP A 243 -9.86 12.46 10.44
#